data_AF-X0ZFB8-F1
#
_entry.id   AF-X0ZFB8-F1
#
_cell.length_a   1.000
_cell.length_b   1.000
_cell.length_c   1.000
_cell.angle_alpha   90.00
_cell.angle_beta   90.00
_cell.angle_gamma   90.00
#
_symmetry.space_group_name_H-M   'P 1'
#
loop_
_entity.id
_entity.type
_entity.pdbx_description
1 polymer ?
#
loop_
_entity_poly.entity_id
_entity_poly.type
_entity_poly.pdbx_seq_one_letter_code
_entity_poly.pdbx_strand_id
1 'polypeptide(L)' 'MDELILIEQTKNPRAVLENLIAPYKLISLNEIFLATGDIEFKGVLNKNDQKAILFTKEELEELILELTGNTIRIEFQ' A
#
# COMPACT_ATOMS: atom_id res chain seq x y z
N MET A 1 19.69 -0.70 -13.12
CA MET A 1 19.81 0.56 -12.38
C MET A 1 18.97 0.36 -11.14
N ASP A 2 19.54 0.57 -9.97
CA ASP A 2 18.78 0.44 -8.72
C ASP A 2 17.99 1.73 -8.53
N GLU A 3 16.66 1.63 -8.49
CA GLU A 3 15.77 2.75 -8.21
C GLU A 3 15.67 2.92 -6.69
N LEU A 4 15.94 4.13 -6.19
CA LEU A 4 15.85 4.47 -4.78
C LEU A 4 14.66 5.41 -4.58
N ILE A 5 13.74 5.00 -3.72
CA ILE A 5 12.58 5.80 -3.34
C ILE A 5 12.78 6.30 -1.91
N LEU A 6 12.65 7.61 -1.73
CA LEU A 6 12.62 8.23 -0.41
C LEU A 6 11.16 8.45 -0.01
N ILE A 7 10.77 7.93 1.14
CA ILE A 7 9.44 8.13 1.69
C ILE A 7 9.54 8.75 3.09
N GLU A 8 8.49 9.45 3.50
CA GLU A 8 8.40 9.95 4.87
C GLU A 8 8.25 8.79 5.87
N GLN A 9 8.98 8.82 6.98
CA GLN A 9 8.85 7.83 8.02
C GLN A 9 7.53 8.04 8.77
N THR A 10 6.60 7.10 8.63
CA THR A 10 5.29 7.16 9.28
C THR A 10 4.71 5.77 9.51
N LYS A 11 3.87 5.64 10.54
CA LYS A 11 3.08 4.42 10.79
C LYS A 11 1.73 4.43 10.07
N ASN A 12 1.42 5.49 9.32
CA ASN A 12 0.16 5.60 8.60
C ASN A 12 0.24 4.82 7.28
N PRO A 13 -0.51 3.70 7.12
CA PRO A 13 -0.43 2.87 5.92
C PRO A 13 -0.90 3.60 4.65
N ARG A 14 -1.82 4.58 4.76
CA ARG A 14 -2.21 5.40 3.60
C ARG A 14 -1.03 6.17 3.05
N ALA A 15 -0.33 6.89 3.94
CA ALA A 15 0.77 7.76 3.53
C ALA A 15 1.92 6.93 2.93
N VAL A 16 2.25 5.79 3.52
CA VAL A 16 3.27 4.89 2.95
C VAL A 16 2.85 4.37 1.58
N LEU A 17 1.62 3.86 1.44
CA LEU A 17 1.13 3.36 0.16
C LEU A 17 1.16 4.43 -0.93
N GLU A 18 0.69 5.65 -0.64
CA GLU A 18 0.69 6.77 -1.59
C GLU A 18 2.10 7.17 -2.04
N ASN A 19 3.10 7.10 -1.15
CA ASN A 19 4.49 7.37 -1.52
C ASN A 19 5.06 6.25 -2.40
N LEU A 20 4.77 4.98 -2.10
CA LEU A 20 5.28 3.82 -2.85
C LEU A 20 4.72 3.73 -4.28
N ILE A 21 3.50 4.23 -4.49
CA ILE A 21 2.85 4.22 -5.80
C ILE A 21 2.96 5.56 -6.54
N ALA A 22 3.67 6.56 -6.02
CA ALA A 22 3.75 7.87 -6.67
C ALA A 22 4.28 7.73 -8.12
N PRO A 23 3.70 8.44 -9.11
CA PRO A 23 2.68 9.49 -9.02
C PRO A 23 1.22 8.99 -9.12
N TYR A 24 0.98 7.68 -9.03
CA TYR A 24 -0.35 7.08 -9.10
C TYR A 24 -1.15 7.33 -7.82
N LYS A 25 -2.48 7.11 -7.89
CA LYS A 25 -3.39 7.46 -6.80
C LYS A 25 -4.06 6.23 -6.21
N LEU A 26 -4.17 6.26 -4.88
CA LEU A 26 -5.01 5.35 -4.13
C LEU A 26 -6.48 5.75 -4.32
N ILE A 27 -7.31 4.83 -4.82
CA ILE A 27 -8.74 5.08 -5.03
C ILE A 27 -9.45 5.11 -3.67
N SER A 28 -9.17 4.11 -2.83
CA SER A 28 -9.72 4.05 -1.48
C SER A 28 -8.81 3.25 -0.56
N LEU A 29 -8.90 3.56 0.74
CA LEU A 29 -8.33 2.76 1.81
C LEU A 29 -9.41 2.57 2.85
N ASN A 30 -9.76 1.32 3.12
CA ASN A 30 -10.77 0.96 4.12
C ASN A 30 -10.10 0.21 5.27
N GLU A 31 -10.54 0.50 6.49
CA GLU A 31 -10.16 -0.24 7.68
C GLU A 31 -11.17 -1.37 7.92
N ILE A 32 -10.67 -2.59 8.08
CA ILE A 32 -11.46 -3.79 8.31
C ILE A 32 -11.14 -4.31 9.72
N PHE A 33 -12.16 -4.30 10.58
CA PHE A 33 -12.07 -4.89 11.91
C PHE A 33 -12.36 -6.39 11.82
N LEU A 34 -11.36 -7.22 12.12
CA LEU A 34 -11.50 -8.67 12.12
C LEU A 34 -12.14 -9.14 13.42
N ALA A 35 -12.80 -10.30 13.37
CA ALA A 35 -13.39 -10.93 14.55
C ALA A 35 -12.34 -11.33 15.62
N THR A 36 -11.06 -11.35 15.25
CA THR A 36 -9.92 -11.56 16.16
C THR A 36 -9.60 -10.32 17.02
N GLY A 37 -10.15 -9.16 16.65
CA GLY A 37 -9.80 -7.86 17.24
C GLY A 37 -8.68 -7.13 16.49
N ASP A 38 -8.09 -7.76 15.46
CA ASP A 38 -7.07 -7.14 14.62
C ASP A 38 -7.68 -6.19 13.58
N ILE A 39 -6.84 -5.29 13.05
CA ILE A 39 -7.19 -4.35 11.99
C ILE A 39 -6.42 -4.75 10.72
N GLU A 40 -7.15 -5.01 9.63
CA GLU A 40 -6.60 -5.17 8.28
C GLU A 40 -7.04 -3.99 7.42
N PHE A 41 -6.11 -3.41 6.66
CA PHE A 41 -6.44 -2.36 5.70
C PHE A 41 -6.74 -2.96 4.33
N LYS A 42 -7.65 -2.35 3.57
CA LYS A 42 -7.89 -2.70 2.16
C LYS A 42 -7.66 -1.49 1.27
N GLY A 43 -6.59 -1.53 0.49
CA GLY A 43 -6.22 -0.51 -0.49
C GLY A 43 -6.71 -0.88 -1.88
N VAL A 44 -7.39 0.05 -2.55
CA VAL A 44 -7.86 -0.13 -3.94
C VAL A 44 -7.08 0.81 -4.85
N LEU A 45 -6.41 0.24 -5.84
CA LEU A 45 -5.63 0.95 -6.85
C LEU A 45 -6.30 0.83 -8.22
N ASN A 46 -6.02 1.78 -9.09
CA ASN A 46 -6.51 1.76 -10.46
C ASN A 46 -5.77 0.69 -11.27
N LYS A 47 -6.51 -0.24 -11.89
CA LYS A 47 -5.94 -1.33 -12.68
C LYS A 47 -5.13 -0.86 -13.88
N ASN A 48 -5.46 0.32 -14.42
CA ASN A 48 -4.70 0.89 -15.55
C ASN A 48 -3.27 1.28 -15.16
N ASP A 49 -3.03 1.56 -13.89
CA ASP A 49 -1.74 2.00 -13.36
C ASP A 49 -0.85 0.81 -12.95
N GLN A 50 -1.42 -0.38 -12.83
CA GLN A 50 -0.76 -1.59 -12.30
C GLN A 50 0.58 -1.90 -12.98
N LYS A 51 0.67 -1.76 -14.32
CA LYS A 51 1.89 -2.08 -15.08
C LYS A 51 2.99 -1.04 -14.94
N ALA A 52 2.68 0.13 -14.40
CA ALA A 52 3.59 1.25 -14.33
C ALA A 52 4.02 1.58 -12.89
N ILE A 53 3.32 1.03 -11.89
CA ILE A 53 3.80 0.98 -10.51
C ILE A 53 5.04 0.07 -10.46
N LEU A 54 6.07 0.52 -9.74
CA LEU A 54 7.35 -0.18 -9.63
C LEU A 54 7.22 -1.55 -8.93
N PHE A 55 6.35 -1.62 -7.94
CA PHE A 55 6.16 -2.78 -7.09
C PHE A 55 4.96 -3.63 -7.52
N THR A 56 5.12 -4.93 -7.37
CA THR A 56 4.02 -5.88 -7.42
C THR A 56 3.06 -5.67 -6.26
N LYS A 57 1.89 -6.31 -6.36
CA LYS A 57 0.87 -6.28 -5.31
C LYS A 57 1.47 -6.80 -3.99
N GLU A 58 2.15 -7.94 -4.05
CA GLU A 58 2.72 -8.63 -2.91
C GLU A 58 3.83 -7.80 -2.27
N GLU A 59 4.71 -7.19 -3.08
CA GLU A 59 5.76 -6.30 -2.58
C GLU A 59 5.17 -5.06 -1.88
N LEU A 60 4.08 -4.47 -2.40
CA LEU A 60 3.41 -3.36 -1.71
C LEU A 60 2.86 -3.78 -0.34
N GLU A 61 2.24 -4.95 -0.25
CA GLU A 61 1.68 -5.49 1.00
C GLU A 61 2.80 -5.74 2.03
N GLU A 62 3.91 -6.36 1.60
CA GLU A 62 5.09 -6.62 2.42
C GLU A 62 5.75 -5.31 2.90
N LEU A 63 6.03 -4.37 1.98
CA LEU A 63 6.66 -3.09 2.33
C LEU A 63 5.82 -2.30 3.34
N ILE A 64 4.49 -2.28 3.18
CA ILE A 64 3.61 -1.59 4.13
C ILE A 64 3.65 -2.25 5.50
N LEU A 65 3.67 -3.58 5.57
CA LEU A 65 3.81 -4.31 6.82
C LEU A 65 5.16 -4.00 7.48
N GLU A 66 6.26 -4.04 6.74
CA GLU A 66 7.61 -3.77 7.26
C GLU A 66 7.76 -2.34 7.78
N LEU A 67 7.23 -1.36 7.04
CA LEU A 67 7.39 0.06 7.34
C LEU A 67 6.44 0.57 8.42
N THR A 68 5.22 0.01 8.48
CA THR A 68 4.16 0.53 9.36
C THR A 68 3.73 -0.43 10.46
N GLY A 69 3.98 -1.73 10.31
CA GLY A 69 3.47 -2.79 11.18
C GLY A 69 2.00 -3.14 10.93
N ASN A 70 1.36 -2.57 9.90
CA ASN A 70 -0.03 -2.83 9.57
C ASN A 70 -0.14 -3.78 8.38
N THR A 71 -1.05 -4.75 8.48
CA THR A 71 -1.41 -5.61 7.35
C THR A 71 -2.36 -4.87 6.41
N ILE A 72 -2.09 -4.95 5.11
CA ILE A 72 -2.94 -4.40 4.06
C ILE A 72 -3.19 -5.44 2.98
N ARG A 73 -4.36 -5.38 2.36
CA ARG A 73 -4.72 -6.10 1.15
C ARG A 73 -4.90 -5.13 -0.01
N ILE A 74 -4.15 -5.33 -1.08
CA ILE A 74 -4.20 -4.51 -2.29
C ILE A 74 -5.08 -5.18 -3.35
N GLU A 75 -5.97 -4.40 -3.94
CA GLU A 75 -6.79 -4.80 -5.09
C GLU A 75 -6.67 -3.77 -6.22
N PHE A 76 -6.60 -4.27 -7.45
CA PHE A 76 -6.65 -3.45 -8.66
C PHE A 76 -8.05 -3.53 -9.27
N GLN A 77 -8.71 -2.38 -9.40
CA GLN A 77 -10.04 -2.25 -10.01
C GLN A 77 -9.98 -1.45 -11.31
#